data_AF-A0A6G9Y5P2-F1
#
_entry.id   AF-A0A6G9Y5P2-F1
#
_cell.length_a   1.000
_cell.length_b   1.000
_cell.length_c   1.000
_cell.angle_alpha   90.00
_cell.angle_beta   90.00
_cell.angle_gamma   90.00
#
_symmetry.space_group_name_H-M   'P 1'
#
loop_
_entity.id
_entity.type
_entity.pdbx_description
1 polymer ?
#
loop_
_entity_poly.entity_id
_entity_poly.type
_entity_poly.pdbx_seq_one_letter_code
_entity_poly.pdbx_strand_id
1 'polypeptide(L)'
;MRVARFREDVHLMAKKVTVSLIDDVDGESIADETIEFAIDGVSYEIDLSSANATKLRDGLEQWVSSARRVSGRRRVKAAAGATTSPKSRVSIDREQSAAIREWARRNGHKVSARGRISADITDAYNKAAKG
;
A
#
# COMPACT_ATOMS: atom_id res chain seq x y z
N MET A 1 -10.84 10.43 -66.49
CA MET A 1 -9.53 10.07 -65.90
C MET A 1 -9.64 10.30 -64.39
N ARG A 2 -9.73 9.24 -63.58
CA ARG A 2 -10.11 9.30 -62.15
C ARG A 2 -8.84 9.39 -61.29
N VAL A 3 -8.71 10.45 -60.50
CA VAL A 3 -7.62 10.58 -59.51
C VAL A 3 -8.00 9.77 -58.28
N ALA A 4 -7.27 8.68 -58.02
CA ALA A 4 -7.43 7.91 -56.79
C ALA A 4 -6.71 8.62 -55.65
N ARG A 5 -7.46 9.07 -54.63
CA ARG A 5 -6.87 9.53 -53.36
C ARG A 5 -6.47 8.30 -52.56
N PHE A 6 -5.17 8.15 -52.30
CA PHE A 6 -4.67 7.26 -51.26
C PHE A 6 -5.12 7.83 -49.90
N ARG A 7 -5.85 7.01 -49.13
CA ARG A 7 -6.08 7.27 -47.71
C ARG A 7 -4.87 6.66 -46.99
N GLU A 8 -4.11 7.47 -46.26
CA GLU A 8 -3.13 6.95 -45.31
C GLU A 8 -3.89 6.31 -44.14
N ASP A 9 -3.73 5.01 -43.97
CA ASP A 9 -4.19 4.28 -42.80
C ASP A 9 -3.28 4.64 -41.62
N VAL A 10 -3.63 5.72 -40.92
CA VAL A 10 -3.08 6.03 -39.59
C VAL A 10 -3.53 4.90 -38.66
N HIS A 11 -2.66 3.91 -38.46
CA HIS A 11 -2.90 2.85 -37.49
C HIS A 11 -3.12 3.49 -36.12
N LEU A 12 -4.30 3.26 -35.52
CA LEU A 12 -4.61 3.68 -34.16
C LEU A 12 -3.58 3.08 -33.20
N MET A 13 -2.69 3.91 -32.65
CA MET A 13 -1.75 3.51 -31.61
C MET A 13 -2.51 3.25 -30.30
N ALA A 14 -2.50 2.00 -29.82
CA ALA A 14 -2.96 1.65 -28.48
C ALA A 14 -1.76 1.55 -27.53
N LYS A 15 -1.76 2.34 -26.44
CA LYS A 15 -0.71 2.33 -25.41
C LYS A 15 -1.24 1.66 -24.13
N LYS A 16 -0.48 0.72 -23.56
CA LYS A 16 -0.71 0.18 -22.22
C LYS A 16 0.41 0.64 -21.29
N VAL A 17 0.06 1.33 -20.21
CA VAL A 17 0.98 1.69 -19.12
C VAL A 17 0.66 0.79 -17.93
N THR A 18 1.68 0.13 -17.39
CA THR A 18 1.56 -0.67 -16.16
C THR A 18 2.44 -0.03 -15.09
N VAL A 19 1.87 0.20 -13.91
CA VAL A 19 2.60 0.65 -12.72
C VAL A 19 2.59 -0.49 -11.72
N SER A 20 3.76 -0.82 -11.17
CA SER A 20 3.94 -1.89 -10.19
C SER A 20 4.83 -1.40 -9.04
N LEU A 21 4.51 -1.84 -7.82
CA LEU A 21 5.40 -1.72 -6.67
C LEU A 21 6.45 -2.82 -6.78
N ILE A 22 7.73 -2.46 -6.68
CA ILE A 22 8.86 -3.37 -6.85
C ILE A 22 9.49 -3.64 -5.49
N ASP A 23 9.94 -4.88 -5.28
CA ASP A 23 10.65 -5.30 -4.08
C ASP A 23 11.99 -4.56 -3.96
N ASP A 24 12.21 -3.89 -2.83
CA ASP A 24 13.39 -3.04 -2.59
C ASP A 24 14.69 -3.84 -2.44
N VAL A 25 14.62 -5.16 -2.18
CA VAL A 25 15.80 -6.01 -1.95
C VAL A 25 16.34 -6.56 -3.26
N ASP A 26 15.47 -7.10 -4.12
CA ASP A 26 15.89 -7.68 -5.39
C ASP A 26 15.73 -6.73 -6.59
N GLY A 27 14.90 -5.69 -6.49
CA GLY A 27 14.68 -4.70 -7.54
C GLY A 27 13.95 -5.24 -8.78
N GLU A 28 13.43 -6.47 -8.73
CA GLU A 28 12.84 -7.15 -9.89
C GLU A 28 11.43 -7.69 -9.58
N SER A 29 11.23 -8.28 -8.41
CA SER A 29 9.97 -8.88 -7.99
C SER A 29 8.90 -7.82 -7.74
N ILE A 30 7.63 -8.15 -7.95
CA ILE A 30 6.52 -7.30 -7.49
C ILE A 30 6.42 -7.42 -5.97
N ALA A 31 6.42 -6.29 -5.27
CA ALA A 31 6.20 -6.27 -3.83
C ALA A 31 4.74 -6.59 -3.50
N ASP A 32 4.55 -7.39 -2.44
CA ASP A 32 3.24 -7.79 -1.94
C ASP A 32 2.84 -6.99 -0.68
N GLU A 33 3.82 -6.53 0.10
CA GLU A 33 3.59 -5.81 1.35
C GLU A 33 4.73 -4.84 1.72
N THR A 34 4.38 -3.76 2.43
CA THR A 34 5.34 -2.86 3.10
C THR A 34 5.53 -3.29 4.55
N ILE A 35 6.77 -3.50 5.00
CA ILE A 35 7.10 -3.85 6.39
C ILE A 35 7.73 -2.65 7.10
N GLU A 36 7.19 -2.28 8.25
CA GLU A 36 7.82 -1.35 9.19
C GLU A 36 8.69 -2.14 10.19
N PHE A 37 9.93 -1.69 10.39
CA PHE A 37 10.83 -2.21 11.42
C PHE A 37 11.68 -1.08 12.00
N ALA A 38 12.36 -1.33 13.12
CA ALA A 38 13.19 -0.33 13.77
C ALA A 38 14.49 -0.93 14.31
N ILE A 39 15.56 -0.16 14.19
CA ILE A 39 16.89 -0.47 14.72
C ILE A 39 17.41 0.81 15.39
N ASP A 40 17.87 0.70 16.64
CA ASP A 40 18.40 1.82 17.43
C ASP A 40 17.48 3.06 17.50
N GLY A 41 16.17 2.81 17.53
CA GLY A 41 15.14 3.87 17.63
C GLY A 41 14.84 4.59 16.31
N VAL A 42 15.48 4.21 15.20
CA VAL A 42 15.15 4.69 13.86
C VAL A 42 14.17 3.72 13.20
N SER A 43 13.03 4.24 12.72
CA SER A 43 12.02 3.48 11.97
C SER A 43 12.35 3.46 10.47
N TYR A 44 12.15 2.31 9.85
CA TYR A 44 12.30 2.06 8.43
C TYR A 44 11.02 1.43 7.87
N GLU A 45 10.69 1.73 6.62
CA GLU A 45 9.69 1.02 5.81
C GLU A 45 10.43 0.37 4.62
N ILE A 46 10.00 -0.82 4.19
CA ILE A 46 10.55 -1.52 3.03
C ILE A 46 9.45 -2.29 2.30
N ASP A 47 9.39 -2.17 0.97
CA ASP A 47 8.43 -2.87 0.12
C ASP A 47 9.01 -4.21 -0.33
N LEU A 48 8.33 -5.31 -0.03
CA LEU A 48 8.85 -6.67 -0.22
C LEU A 48 7.81 -7.60 -0.86
N SER A 49 8.29 -8.50 -1.71
CA SER A 49 7.62 -9.72 -2.09
C SER A 49 7.36 -10.61 -0.88
N SER A 50 6.36 -11.48 -0.95
CA SER A 50 6.03 -12.42 0.15
C SER A 50 7.21 -13.27 0.60
N ALA A 51 8.11 -13.62 -0.35
CA ALA A 51 9.31 -14.39 -0.07
C ALA A 51 10.34 -13.59 0.74
N ASN A 52 10.66 -12.37 0.32
CA ASN A 52 11.62 -11.53 1.04
C ASN A 52 11.05 -11.01 2.37
N ALA A 53 9.75 -10.76 2.44
CA ALA A 53 9.04 -10.46 3.69
C ALA A 53 9.18 -11.58 4.72
N THR A 54 9.06 -12.85 4.29
CA THR A 54 9.28 -14.02 5.14
C THR A 54 10.73 -14.08 5.63
N LYS A 55 11.70 -13.92 4.72
CA LYS A 55 13.14 -13.89 5.08
C LYS A 55 13.45 -12.84 6.14
N LEU A 56 12.88 -11.63 6.03
CA LEU A 56 13.07 -10.58 7.02
C LEU A 56 12.56 -10.99 8.41
N ARG A 57 11.35 -11.55 8.49
CA ARG A 57 10.76 -12.00 9.75
C ARG A 57 11.54 -13.15 10.37
N ASP A 58 11.89 -14.15 9.56
CA ASP A 58 12.66 -15.32 10.01
C ASP A 58 14.05 -14.90 10.53
N GLY A 59 14.71 -13.94 9.86
CA GLY A 59 15.99 -13.40 10.32
C GLY A 59 15.91 -12.65 11.66
N LEU A 60 14.75 -12.10 12.00
CA LEU A 60 14.51 -11.42 13.28
C LEU A 60 14.06 -12.36 14.40
N GLU A 61 13.53 -13.55 14.07
CA GLU A 61 12.87 -14.46 15.00
C GLU A 61 13.74 -14.85 16.21
N GLN A 62 15.04 -15.13 16.00
CA GLN A 62 15.95 -15.51 17.08
C GLN A 62 16.10 -14.41 18.15
N TRP A 63 16.04 -13.14 17.72
CA TRP A 63 16.16 -11.99 18.62
C TRP A 63 14.83 -11.70 19.29
N VAL A 64 13.74 -11.73 18.53
CA VAL A 64 12.38 -11.47 19.01
C VAL A 64 11.96 -12.50 20.07
N SER A 65 12.25 -13.78 19.85
CA SER A 65 11.93 -14.87 20.79
C SER A 65 12.65 -14.74 22.14
N SER A 66 13.84 -14.12 22.14
CA SER A 66 14.64 -13.87 23.36
C SER A 66 14.39 -12.50 23.99
N ALA A 67 13.76 -11.59 23.26
CA ALA A 67 13.56 -10.21 23.68
C ALA A 67 12.28 -10.03 24.51
N ARG A 68 12.30 -9.04 25.41
CA ARG A 68 11.08 -8.56 26.07
C ARG A 68 10.46 -7.43 25.25
N ARG A 69 9.13 -7.46 25.10
CA ARG A 69 8.38 -6.32 24.57
C ARG A 69 8.44 -5.19 25.59
N VAL A 70 8.98 -4.03 25.20
CA VAL A 70 9.14 -2.86 26.10
C VAL A 70 7.82 -2.05 26.26
N SER A 71 6.67 -2.63 25.86
CA SER A 71 5.35 -1.99 25.72
C SER A 71 5.31 -0.91 24.62
N GLY A 72 4.33 -0.81 23.72
CA GLY A 72 3.06 -1.55 23.53
C GLY A 72 1.85 -0.62 23.36
N ARG A 73 1.86 0.55 24.01
CA ARG A 73 0.94 1.67 23.75
C ARG A 73 1.68 2.95 24.09
N ARG A 74 1.75 3.90 23.16
CA ARG A 74 1.70 5.31 23.55
C ARG A 74 0.34 5.47 24.22
N ARG A 75 0.27 5.25 25.53
CA ARG A 75 -0.74 5.86 26.37
C ARG A 75 -0.44 7.34 26.19
N VAL A 76 -1.13 7.97 25.24
CA VAL A 76 -1.29 9.41 25.24
C VAL A 76 -1.93 9.65 26.60
N LYS A 77 -1.08 9.95 27.60
CA LYS A 77 -1.53 10.62 28.80
C LYS A 77 -2.15 11.88 28.22
N ALA A 78 -3.48 11.94 28.23
CA ALA A 78 -4.21 13.18 28.07
C ALA A 78 -3.74 14.06 29.24
N ALA A 79 -2.60 14.73 29.03
CA ALA A 79 -2.27 15.92 29.77
C ALA A 79 -3.27 16.94 29.26
N ALA A 80 -4.20 17.30 30.13
CA ALA A 80 -5.08 18.43 29.93
C ALA A 80 -4.24 19.65 29.49
N GLY A 81 -4.66 20.29 28.40
CA GLY A 81 -4.16 21.58 27.97
C GLY A 81 -2.98 21.54 27.00
N ALA A 82 -3.27 21.57 25.71
CA ALA A 82 -2.73 22.57 24.78
C ALA A 82 -3.20 22.23 23.36
N THR A 83 -3.88 23.20 22.77
CA THR A 83 -4.40 23.22 21.40
C THR A 83 -3.28 23.20 20.38
N THR A 84 -3.09 22.07 19.71
CA THR A 84 -2.63 22.05 18.30
C THR A 84 -2.96 20.69 17.72
N SER A 85 -3.95 20.68 16.83
CA SER A 85 -4.37 19.48 16.10
C SER A 85 -3.19 18.90 15.33
N PRO A 86 -2.70 17.68 15.63
CA PRO A 86 -2.05 16.90 14.60
C PRO A 86 -3.19 16.41 13.71
N LYS A 87 -3.17 16.77 12.41
CA LYS A 87 -4.01 16.11 11.42
C LYS A 87 -3.83 14.60 11.61
N SER A 88 -4.82 13.98 12.24
CA SER A 88 -4.99 12.54 12.30
C SER A 88 -4.87 12.05 10.87
N ARG A 89 -3.71 11.48 10.52
CA ARG A 89 -3.62 10.59 9.38
C ARG A 89 -4.52 9.44 9.76
N VAL A 90 -5.74 9.50 9.24
CA VAL A 90 -6.83 8.57 9.49
C VAL A 90 -6.24 7.16 9.35
N SER A 91 -6.00 6.50 10.48
CA SER A 91 -5.99 5.05 10.51
C SER A 91 -7.39 4.68 10.06
N ILE A 92 -7.52 4.27 8.80
CA ILE A 92 -8.78 3.70 8.30
C ILE A 92 -9.15 2.62 9.31
N ASP A 93 -10.26 2.84 10.01
CA ASP A 93 -10.79 1.90 10.99
C ASP A 93 -10.81 0.49 10.41
N ARG A 94 -10.61 -0.56 11.21
CA ARG A 94 -10.46 -1.92 10.66
C ARG A 94 -11.69 -2.31 9.83
N GLU A 95 -12.86 -1.89 10.29
CA GLU A 95 -14.15 -2.00 9.62
C GLU A 95 -14.16 -1.27 8.27
N GLN A 96 -13.66 -0.04 8.20
CA GLN A 96 -13.56 0.72 6.95
C GLN A 96 -12.57 0.06 5.97
N SER A 97 -11.46 -0.47 6.49
CA SER A 97 -10.49 -1.20 5.66
C SER A 97 -11.11 -2.49 5.10
N ALA A 98 -11.94 -3.20 5.87
CA ALA A 98 -12.66 -4.37 5.38
C ALA A 98 -13.65 -4.00 4.26
N ALA A 99 -14.42 -2.91 4.46
CA ALA A 99 -15.39 -2.41 3.49
C ALA A 99 -14.73 -2.00 2.16
N ILE A 100 -13.59 -1.28 2.23
CA ILE A 100 -12.84 -0.87 1.04
C ILE A 100 -12.31 -2.11 0.28
N ARG A 101 -11.78 -3.11 0.99
CA ARG A 101 -11.29 -4.35 0.33
C ARG A 101 -12.41 -5.12 -0.34
N GLU A 102 -13.56 -5.23 0.29
CA GLU A 102 -14.70 -5.93 -0.30
C GLU A 102 -15.22 -5.20 -1.55
N TRP A 103 -15.38 -3.87 -1.45
CA TRP A 103 -15.74 -3.03 -2.59
C TRP A 103 -14.71 -3.18 -3.72
N ALA A 104 -13.42 -3.13 -3.41
CA ALA A 104 -12.34 -3.28 -4.38
C ALA A 104 -12.44 -4.60 -5.15
N ARG A 105 -12.61 -5.74 -4.45
CA ARG A 105 -12.77 -7.05 -5.11
C ARG A 105 -14.01 -7.10 -6.02
N ARG A 106 -15.14 -6.56 -5.57
CA ARG A 106 -16.39 -6.52 -6.37
C ARG A 106 -16.27 -5.64 -7.61
N ASN A 107 -15.41 -4.62 -7.58
CA ASN A 107 -15.17 -3.69 -8.68
C ASN A 107 -13.91 -4.05 -9.50
N GLY A 108 -13.37 -5.26 -9.33
CA GLY A 108 -12.26 -5.77 -10.13
C GLY A 108 -10.88 -5.17 -9.78
N HIS A 109 -10.77 -4.44 -8.67
CA HIS A 109 -9.49 -3.95 -8.18
C HIS A 109 -8.71 -5.06 -7.46
N LYS A 110 -7.42 -5.20 -7.78
CA LYS A 110 -6.50 -6.11 -7.07
C LYS A 110 -6.15 -5.48 -5.73
N VAL A 111 -6.56 -6.11 -4.63
CA VAL A 111 -6.31 -5.62 -3.26
C VAL A 111 -5.76 -6.75 -2.38
N SER A 112 -4.75 -6.44 -1.56
CA SER A 112 -4.19 -7.39 -0.60
C SER A 112 -5.23 -7.82 0.45
N ALA A 113 -5.14 -9.07 0.90
CA ALA A 113 -6.01 -9.62 1.94
C ALA A 113 -5.77 -8.96 3.32
N ARG A 114 -4.57 -8.43 3.57
CA ARG A 114 -4.17 -7.81 4.84
C ARG A 114 -3.31 -6.57 4.59
N GLY A 115 -3.02 -5.79 5.64
CA GLY A 115 -2.15 -4.62 5.53
C GLY A 115 -2.82 -3.38 4.92
N ARG A 116 -2.01 -2.35 4.64
CA ARG A 116 -2.46 -1.04 4.14
C ARG A 116 -3.09 -1.18 2.76
N ILE A 117 -4.18 -0.47 2.52
CA ILE A 117 -4.86 -0.42 1.21
C ILE A 117 -4.21 0.70 0.40
N SER A 118 -3.90 0.45 -0.87
CA SER A 118 -3.30 1.45 -1.76
C SER A 118 -4.20 2.70 -1.87
N ALA A 119 -3.57 3.87 -1.90
CA ALA A 119 -4.26 5.16 -2.01
C ALA A 119 -5.25 5.19 -3.19
N ASP A 120 -4.87 4.65 -4.35
CA ASP A 120 -5.72 4.59 -5.55
C ASP A 120 -7.06 3.86 -5.32
N ILE A 121 -7.05 2.80 -4.52
CA ILE A 121 -8.25 2.03 -4.18
C ILE A 121 -9.09 2.79 -3.16
N THR A 122 -8.45 3.44 -2.19
CA THR A 122 -9.14 4.31 -1.23
C THR A 122 -9.80 5.51 -1.93
N ASP A 123 -9.14 6.11 -2.91
CA ASP A 123 -9.67 7.23 -3.67
C ASP A 123 -10.80 6.80 -4.61
N ALA A 124 -10.66 5.65 -5.28
CA ALA A 124 -11.73 5.08 -6.08
C ALA A 124 -12.98 4.78 -5.24
N TYR A 125 -12.81 4.22 -4.04
CA TYR A 125 -13.89 3.99 -3.08
C TYR A 125 -14.54 5.31 -2.63
N ASN A 126 -13.74 6.30 -2.24
CA ASN A 126 -14.25 7.61 -1.81
C ASN A 126 -15.00 8.35 -2.91
N LYS A 127 -14.57 8.19 -4.17
CA LYS A 127 -15.24 8.75 -5.34
C LYS A 127 -16.58 8.05 -5.59
N ALA A 128 -16.63 6.73 -5.46
CA ALA A 128 -17.85 5.94 -5.61
C ALA A 128 -18.88 6.20 -4.49
N ALA A 129 -18.44 6.56 -3.28
CA ALA A 129 -19.30 6.88 -2.14
C ALA A 129 -19.89 8.31 -2.17
N LYS A 130 -19.44 9.17 -3.10
CA LYS A 130 -19.86 10.57 -3.24
C LYS A 130 -20.79 10.83 -4.44
N GLY A 131 -21.28 9.78 -5.09
CA GLY A 131 -22.33 9.84 -6.11
C GLY A 131 -23.58 9.14 -5.62
#